data_AF-A0A329Y467-F1
#
_entry.id   AF-A0A329Y467-F1
#
_cell.length_a   1.000
_cell.length_b   1.000
_cell.length_c   1.000
_cell.angle_alpha   90.00
_cell.angle_beta   90.00
_cell.angle_gamma   90.00
#
_symmetry.space_group_name_H-M   'P 1'
#
loop_
_entity.id
_entity.type
_entity.pdbx_description
1 polymer ?
#
loop_
_entity_poly.entity_id
_entity_poly.type
_entity_poly.pdbx_seq_one_letter_code
_entity_poly.pdbx_strand_id
1 'polypeptide(L)'
;MKHLVMAGSILLAAAPGDAVPTMADAPDLARAAVARRIDVPPAAIHILAAKPSERMPGFVVCGRIDPSAGDDAGSPKIGQRFFVIIPGDFAILDQDGKSLVDTYWSANHCE
;
A
#
# COMPACT_ATOMS: atom_id res chain seq x y z
N MET A 1 38.05 -11.73 -28.50
CA MET A 1 37.29 -12.47 -27.46
C MET A 1 36.18 -11.54 -26.98
N LYS A 2 34.92 -11.85 -27.30
CA LYS A 2 33.75 -11.02 -26.97
C LYS A 2 33.13 -11.58 -25.68
N HIS A 3 33.26 -10.86 -24.57
CA HIS A 3 32.61 -11.21 -23.32
C HIS A 3 31.15 -10.74 -23.38
N LEU A 4 30.21 -11.68 -23.57
CA LEU A 4 28.80 -11.44 -23.34
C LEU A 4 28.56 -11.38 -21.82
N VAL A 5 28.19 -10.20 -21.34
CA VAL A 5 27.68 -10.01 -19.98
C VAL A 5 26.24 -10.51 -19.97
N MET A 6 26.00 -11.69 -19.38
CA MET A 6 24.66 -12.14 -19.03
C MET A 6 24.17 -11.28 -17.86
N ALA A 7 23.21 -10.39 -18.13
CA ALA A 7 22.42 -9.75 -17.09
C ALA A 7 21.52 -10.82 -16.46
N GLY A 8 21.94 -11.34 -15.31
CA GLY A 8 21.15 -12.27 -14.51
C GLY A 8 19.92 -11.57 -13.96
N SER A 9 18.77 -11.79 -14.61
CA SER A 9 17.45 -11.43 -14.08
C SER A 9 17.23 -12.21 -12.79
N ILE A 10 17.32 -11.53 -11.65
CA ILE A 10 16.99 -12.09 -10.35
C ILE A 10 15.47 -12.27 -10.33
N LEU A 11 15.01 -13.47 -10.67
CA LEU A 11 13.64 -13.90 -10.43
C LEU A 11 13.50 -14.08 -8.93
N LEU A 12 12.81 -13.16 -8.24
CA LEU A 12 12.40 -13.36 -6.86
C LEU A 12 11.42 -14.54 -6.85
N ALA A 13 11.91 -15.69 -6.39
CA ALA A 13 11.08 -16.87 -6.18
C ALA A 13 10.07 -16.56 -5.07
N ALA A 14 8.79 -16.48 -5.43
CA ALA A 14 7.71 -16.50 -4.46
C ALA A 14 7.78 -17.81 -3.64
N ALA A 15 7.50 -17.74 -2.34
CA ALA A 15 7.43 -18.91 -1.49
C ALA A 15 6.39 -19.92 -2.05
N PRO A 16 6.61 -21.24 -1.88
CA PRO A 16 5.72 -22.24 -2.46
C PRO A 16 4.35 -22.19 -1.78
N GLY A 17 3.29 -21.86 -2.52
CA GLY A 17 1.91 -22.10 -2.08
C GLY A 17 0.91 -21.00 -2.39
N ASP A 18 1.33 -19.73 -2.39
CA ASP A 18 0.42 -18.61 -2.63
C ASP A 18 0.53 -18.09 -4.07
N ALA A 19 -0.62 -17.92 -4.72
CA ALA A 19 -0.68 -17.31 -6.03
C ALA A 19 -0.09 -15.89 -5.94
N VAL A 20 0.79 -15.54 -6.89
CA VAL A 20 1.31 -14.17 -6.99
C VAL A 20 0.11 -13.23 -7.12
N PRO A 21 -0.08 -12.28 -6.18
CA PRO A 21 -1.21 -11.37 -6.22
C PRO A 21 -1.31 -10.68 -7.57
N THR A 22 -2.52 -10.61 -8.10
CA THR A 22 -2.80 -9.84 -9.31
C THR A 22 -3.27 -8.44 -8.93
N MET A 23 -3.37 -7.56 -9.93
CA MET A 23 -3.89 -6.22 -9.72
C MET A 23 -5.34 -6.22 -9.19
N ALA A 24 -6.12 -7.26 -9.53
CA ALA A 24 -7.49 -7.41 -9.03
C ALA A 24 -7.55 -7.69 -7.53
N ASP A 25 -6.52 -8.33 -6.99
CA ASP A 25 -6.44 -8.70 -5.56
C ASP A 25 -5.89 -7.54 -4.70
N ALA A 26 -5.19 -6.59 -5.32
CA ALA A 26 -4.48 -5.53 -4.61
C ALA A 26 -5.37 -4.69 -3.66
N PRO A 27 -6.60 -4.26 -4.04
CA PRO A 27 -7.48 -3.53 -3.14
C PRO A 27 -7.88 -4.33 -1.88
N ASP A 28 -8.16 -5.62 -2.03
CA ASP A 28 -8.58 -6.47 -0.91
C ASP A 28 -7.41 -6.82 0.01
N LEU A 29 -6.24 -7.09 -0.57
CA LEU A 29 -5.03 -7.30 0.21
C LEU A 29 -4.63 -6.04 0.98
N ALA A 30 -4.79 -4.86 0.39
CA ALA A 30 -4.53 -3.59 1.07
C ALA A 30 -5.51 -3.34 2.21
N ARG A 31 -6.81 -3.58 2.01
CA ARG A 31 -7.81 -3.52 3.09
C ARG A 31 -7.45 -4.46 4.23
N ALA A 32 -7.07 -5.70 3.93
CA ALA A 32 -6.68 -6.67 4.94
C ALA A 32 -5.41 -6.25 5.69
N ALA A 33 -4.40 -5.71 5.00
CA ALA A 33 -3.16 -5.23 5.61
C ALA A 33 -3.42 -4.06 6.58
N VAL A 34 -4.25 -3.10 6.17
CA VAL A 34 -4.63 -1.96 7.00
C VAL A 34 -5.48 -2.41 8.20
N ALA A 35 -6.51 -3.24 7.98
CA ALA A 35 -7.37 -3.74 9.05
C ALA A 35 -6.57 -4.48 10.14
N ARG A 36 -5.58 -5.28 9.76
CA ARG A 36 -4.68 -5.97 10.72
C ARG A 36 -3.81 -5.02 11.54
N ARG A 37 -3.43 -3.85 10.99
CA ARG A 37 -2.49 -2.92 11.62
C ARG A 37 -3.15 -2.02 12.65
N ILE A 38 -4.38 -1.56 12.37
CA ILE A 38 -5.06 -0.55 13.19
C ILE A 38 -6.39 -1.01 13.78
N ASP A 39 -6.72 -2.29 13.67
CA ASP A 39 -7.92 -2.92 14.25
C ASP A 39 -9.22 -2.18 13.88
N VAL A 40 -9.32 -1.70 12.63
CA VAL A 40 -10.53 -1.06 12.10
C VAL A 40 -11.34 -2.02 11.24
N PRO A 41 -12.68 -1.88 11.22
CA PRO A 41 -13.50 -2.64 10.30
C PRO A 41 -13.11 -2.32 8.85
N PRO A 42 -13.01 -3.32 7.95
CA PRO A 42 -12.69 -3.09 6.54
C PRO A 42 -13.61 -2.09 5.84
N ALA A 43 -14.84 -1.93 6.33
CA ALA A 43 -15.82 -0.96 5.83
C ALA A 43 -15.41 0.51 6.05
N ALA A 44 -14.52 0.80 7.01
CA ALA A 44 -13.98 2.13 7.24
C ALA A 44 -12.80 2.47 6.32
N ILE A 45 -12.35 1.52 5.49
CA ILE A 45 -11.15 1.64 4.64
C ILE A 45 -11.59 1.89 3.19
N HIS A 46 -11.38 3.11 2.73
CA HIS A 46 -11.73 3.57 1.39
C HIS A 46 -10.49 3.57 0.50
N ILE A 47 -10.52 2.75 -0.56
CA ILE A 47 -9.45 2.70 -1.57
C ILE A 47 -9.70 3.80 -2.58
N LEU A 48 -8.72 4.68 -2.80
CA LEU A 48 -8.78 5.74 -3.80
C LEU A 48 -8.16 5.28 -5.12
N ALA A 49 -7.02 4.61 -5.04
CA ALA A 49 -6.36 4.07 -6.23
C ALA A 49 -5.58 2.79 -5.91
N ALA A 50 -5.53 1.90 -6.89
CA ALA A 50 -4.67 0.72 -6.91
C ALA A 50 -4.05 0.62 -8.31
N LYS A 51 -2.72 0.58 -8.38
CA LYS A 51 -2.00 0.59 -9.66
C LYS A 51 -0.64 -0.10 -9.57
N PRO A 52 -0.03 -0.53 -10.68
CA PRO A 52 1.35 -1.00 -10.70
C PRO A 52 2.29 0.08 -10.15
N SER A 53 3.25 -0.32 -9.33
CA SER A 53 4.27 0.59 -8.82
C SER A 53 5.34 0.83 -9.89
N GLU A 54 5.71 2.09 -10.10
CA GLU A 54 6.80 2.45 -11.03
C GLU A 54 8.18 2.39 -10.34
N ARG A 55 8.21 2.37 -9.00
CA ARG A 55 9.45 2.48 -8.21
C ARG A 55 9.80 1.21 -7.44
N MET A 56 8.83 0.35 -7.16
CA MET A 56 9.00 -0.89 -6.40
C MET A 56 8.34 -2.05 -7.14
N PRO A 57 8.75 -3.31 -6.94
CA PRO A 57 8.02 -4.44 -7.50
C PRO A 57 6.61 -4.56 -6.90
N GLY A 58 5.61 -4.76 -7.76
CA GLY A 58 4.22 -5.04 -7.35
C GLY A 58 3.25 -3.87 -7.54
N PHE A 59 2.28 -3.72 -6.64
CA PHE A 59 1.19 -2.76 -6.75
C PHE A 59 1.19 -1.79 -5.59
N VAL A 60 0.94 -0.52 -5.90
CA VAL A 60 0.69 0.52 -4.92
C VAL A 60 -0.81 0.67 -4.74
N VAL A 61 -1.23 0.73 -3.48
CA VAL A 61 -2.61 1.03 -3.11
C VAL A 61 -2.61 2.18 -2.11
N CYS A 62 -3.41 3.20 -2.39
CA CYS A 62 -3.60 4.36 -1.52
C CYS A 62 -5.07 4.57 -1.21
N GLY A 63 -5.32 5.06 0.00
CA GLY A 63 -6.68 5.20 0.50
C GLY A 63 -6.78 6.06 1.75
N ARG A 64 -7.99 6.15 2.27
CA ARG A 64 -8.33 6.85 3.51
C ARG A 64 -9.08 5.93 4.45
N ILE A 65 -8.88 6.14 5.74
CA ILE A 65 -9.58 5.45 6.81
C ILE A 65 -10.45 6.49 7.51
N ASP A 66 -11.72 6.17 7.68
CA ASP A 66 -12.62 7.03 8.43
C ASP A 66 -12.12 7.18 9.87
N PRO A 67 -12.17 8.39 10.44
CA PRO A 67 -11.73 8.60 11.80
C PRO A 67 -12.62 7.81 12.75
N SER A 68 -12.00 6.94 13.54
CA SER A 68 -12.70 6.24 14.62
C SER A 68 -13.32 7.28 15.56
N ALA A 69 -14.55 7.02 16.01
CA ALA A 69 -15.35 7.97 16.79
C ALA A 69 -14.74 8.39 18.15
N GLY A 70 -13.55 7.90 18.50
CA GLY A 70 -12.85 8.16 19.77
C GLY A 70 -11.74 9.22 19.72
N ASP A 71 -11.32 9.70 18.55
CA ASP A 71 -10.24 10.69 18.46
C ASP A 71 -10.76 12.14 18.39
N ASP A 72 -10.12 12.97 19.20
CA ASP A 72 -10.55 14.23 19.81
C ASP A 72 -11.30 15.29 18.97
N ALA A 73 -12.23 15.94 19.67
CA ALA A 73 -13.07 17.03 19.19
C ALA A 73 -12.26 18.33 19.03
N GLY A 74 -11.74 18.61 17.84
CA GLY A 74 -11.17 19.94 17.58
C GLY A 74 -10.44 20.15 16.25
N SER A 75 -10.04 19.08 15.56
CA SER A 75 -9.42 19.19 14.23
C SER A 75 -10.43 18.79 13.14
N PRO A 76 -10.42 19.40 11.95
CA PRO A 76 -11.23 18.90 10.84
C PRO A 76 -10.91 17.41 10.66
N LYS A 77 -11.94 16.57 10.71
CA LYS A 77 -11.88 15.10 10.63
C LYS A 77 -11.43 14.68 9.23
N ILE A 78 -10.19 14.99 8.88
CA ILE A 78 -9.54 14.51 7.67
C ILE A 78 -9.21 13.05 7.96
N GLY A 79 -9.93 12.14 7.33
CA GLY A 79 -9.68 10.70 7.47
C GLY A 79 -8.21 10.37 7.26
N GLN A 80 -7.71 9.39 8.01
CA GLN A 80 -6.30 9.04 8.03
C GLN A 80 -5.90 8.45 6.69
N ARG A 81 -4.86 8.98 6.05
CA ARG A 81 -4.36 8.42 4.78
C ARG A 81 -3.48 7.22 5.05
N PHE A 82 -3.52 6.27 4.12
CA PHE A 82 -2.62 5.14 4.12
C PHE A 82 -2.08 4.82 2.74
N PHE A 83 -0.98 4.07 2.75
CA PHE A 83 -0.30 3.55 1.58
C PHE A 83 0.17 2.11 1.83
N VAL A 84 -0.09 1.22 0.88
CA VAL A 84 0.33 -0.20 0.91
C VAL A 84 1.04 -0.55 -0.40
N ILE A 85 2.07 -1.39 -0.32
CA ILE A 85 2.82 -1.89 -1.48
C ILE A 85 2.66 -3.41 -1.54
N ILE A 86 1.73 -3.93 -2.34
CA ILE A 86 1.51 -5.37 -2.53
C ILE A 86 2.60 -5.96 -3.44
N PRO A 87 3.15 -7.16 -3.18
CA PRO A 87 2.72 -8.15 -2.18
C PRO A 87 3.15 -7.85 -0.74
N GLY A 88 3.91 -6.77 -0.51
CA GLY A 88 4.19 -6.30 0.83
C GLY A 88 2.91 -5.99 1.61
N ASP A 89 2.79 -6.65 2.74
CA ASP A 89 1.67 -6.65 3.65
C ASP A 89 1.78 -5.55 4.72
N PHE A 90 2.57 -4.51 4.40
CA PHE A 90 2.81 -3.36 5.27
C PHE A 90 2.01 -2.14 4.81
N ALA A 91 1.19 -1.61 5.72
CA ALA A 91 0.50 -0.34 5.56
C ALA A 91 1.25 0.78 6.28
N ILE A 92 1.57 1.87 5.57
CA ILE A 92 2.07 3.12 6.14
C ILE A 92 0.88 4.04 6.33
N LEU A 93 0.67 4.49 7.57
CA LEU A 93 -0.36 5.47 7.88
C LEU A 93 0.23 6.85 8.14
N ASP A 94 -0.60 7.91 8.06
CA ASP A 94 -0.17 9.28 8.39
C ASP A 94 0.49 9.38 9.78
N GLN A 95 0.03 8.57 10.75
CA GLN A 95 0.59 8.52 12.11
C GLN A 95 2.00 7.89 12.17
N ASP A 96 2.33 7.01 11.22
CA ASP A 96 3.62 6.33 11.17
C ASP A 96 4.70 7.24 10.56
N GLY A 97 4.29 8.19 9.71
CA GLY A 97 5.19 9.10 9.03
C GLY A 97 4.48 9.89 7.95
N LYS A 98 3.87 11.02 8.33
CA LYS A 98 3.15 11.92 7.41
C LYS A 98 3.99 12.33 6.19
N SER A 99 5.27 12.63 6.36
CA SER A 99 6.17 12.99 5.25
C SER A 99 6.38 11.84 4.27
N LEU A 100 6.38 10.60 4.76
CA LEU A 100 6.51 9.40 3.95
C LEU A 100 5.25 9.19 3.12
N VAL A 101 4.08 9.30 3.77
CA VAL A 101 2.78 9.25 3.09
C VAL A 101 2.71 10.36 2.05
N ASP A 102 3.02 11.62 2.37
CA ASP A 102 2.99 12.73 1.41
C ASP A 102 3.88 12.49 0.18
N THR A 103 5.09 11.95 0.41
CA THR A 103 6.03 11.62 -0.66
C THR A 103 5.49 10.54 -1.59
N TYR A 104 4.98 9.44 -1.02
CA TYR A 104 4.44 8.35 -1.83
C TYR A 104 3.10 8.70 -2.48
N TRP A 105 2.28 9.49 -1.79
CA TRP A 105 0.99 9.96 -2.27
C TRP A 105 1.13 10.82 -3.53
N SER A 106 2.04 11.79 -3.50
CA SER A 106 2.36 12.63 -4.65
C SER A 106 3.06 11.85 -5.77
N ALA A 107 4.05 11.02 -5.43
CA ALA A 107 4.76 10.22 -6.42
C ALA A 107 3.87 9.18 -7.13
N ASN A 108 2.78 8.75 -6.49
CA ASN A 108 1.84 7.80 -7.07
C ASN A 108 0.53 8.45 -7.49
N HIS A 109 0.45 9.79 -7.62
CA HIS A 109 -0.74 10.49 -8.12
C HIS A 109 -2.05 9.99 -7.47
N CYS A 110 -2.02 9.83 -6.15
CA CYS A 110 -3.15 9.37 -5.36
C CYS A 110 -4.13 10.54 -5.15
N GLU A 111 -4.71 11.09 -6.22
CA GLU A 111 -5.59 12.27 -6.14
C GLU A 111 -7.05 11.89 -5.87
#